data_AF-A0AAU7LEI7-F1
#
_entry.id   AF-A0AAU7LEI7-F1
#
_cell.length_a   1.000
_cell.length_b   1.000
_cell.length_c   1.000
_cell.angle_alpha   90.00
_cell.angle_beta   90.00
_cell.angle_gamma   90.00
#
_symmetry.space_group_name_H-M   'P 1'
#
loop_
_entity.id
_entity.type
_entity.pdbx_description
1 polymer ?
#
loop_
_entity_poly.entity_id
_entity_poly.type
_entity_poly.pdbx_seq_one_letter_code
_entity_poly.pdbx_strand_id
1 'polypeptide(L)'
;MIYTVECSFSDPASEGAWNDFYSLKKLPALISVSGFQTSQRFQALSPGCPTYLAVHSIAGLEVLLGEEYRQKGGGNFARWQPHITDWHRNLYAGLAQAPAIAADETLLVSDVGAEPLVALGLTPAAMRAVALDKSPGHRWLAKCPRGANIEAPALPSGVHRYAPMTAQLTNARGTGRDASK
;
A
#
# COMPACT_ATOMS: atom_id res chain seq x y z
N MET A 1 2.29 10.81 -5.78
CA MET A 1 2.36 10.72 -4.29
C MET A 1 1.93 9.33 -3.86
N ILE A 2 2.36 8.85 -2.69
CA ILE A 2 2.05 7.49 -2.23
C ILE A 2 1.00 7.54 -1.12
N TYR A 3 -0.19 7.02 -1.40
CA TYR A 3 -1.26 6.86 -0.43
C TYR A 3 -1.27 5.43 0.11
N THR A 4 -1.15 5.27 1.43
CA THR A 4 -1.21 3.97 2.09
C THR A 4 -2.45 3.85 2.96
N VAL A 5 -3.03 2.65 2.97
CA VAL A 5 -4.04 2.24 3.94
C VAL A 5 -3.57 0.95 4.57
N GLU A 6 -3.45 0.94 5.88
CA GLU A 6 -3.08 -0.25 6.66
C GLU A 6 -4.17 -0.55 7.69
N CYS A 7 -4.41 -1.84 7.92
CA CYS A 7 -5.38 -2.31 8.89
C CYS A 7 -5.19 -3.79 9.22
N SER A 8 -5.74 -4.20 10.36
CA SER A 8 -5.97 -5.59 10.73
C SER A 8 -7.48 -5.89 10.68
N PHE A 9 -7.83 -7.18 10.73
CA PHE A 9 -9.22 -7.65 10.71
C PHE A 9 -9.49 -8.54 11.92
N SER A 10 -10.57 -8.29 12.65
CA SER A 10 -10.83 -8.91 13.96
C SER A 10 -11.81 -10.08 13.92
N ASP A 11 -12.40 -10.41 12.78
CA ASP A 11 -13.35 -11.53 12.64
C ASP A 11 -12.79 -12.64 11.71
N PRO A 12 -12.13 -13.67 12.26
CA PRO A 12 -11.54 -14.74 11.47
C PRO A 12 -12.54 -15.49 10.57
N ALA A 13 -13.81 -15.58 10.97
CA ALA A 13 -14.82 -16.32 10.22
C ALA A 13 -15.16 -15.65 8.88
N SER A 14 -14.99 -14.33 8.78
CA SER A 14 -15.34 -13.56 7.58
C SER A 14 -14.15 -12.87 6.91
N GLU A 15 -12.94 -13.03 7.44
CA GLU A 15 -11.69 -12.44 6.93
C GLU A 15 -11.42 -12.80 5.46
N GLY A 16 -11.63 -14.06 5.07
CA GLY A 16 -11.48 -14.51 3.68
C GLY A 16 -12.42 -13.77 2.73
N ALA A 17 -13.70 -13.68 3.09
CA ALA A 17 -14.72 -12.98 2.29
C ALA A 17 -14.46 -11.46 2.21
N TRP A 18 -13.93 -10.87 3.29
CA TRP A 18 -13.49 -9.47 3.28
C TRP A 18 -12.29 -9.27 2.35
N ASN A 19 -11.32 -10.18 2.38
CA ASN A 19 -10.16 -10.12 1.50
C ASN A 19 -10.53 -10.24 0.02
N ASP A 20 -11.43 -11.16 -0.32
CA ASP A 20 -11.97 -11.29 -1.68
C ASP A 20 -12.71 -10.02 -2.10
N PHE A 21 -13.59 -9.50 -1.24
CA PHE A 21 -14.28 -8.23 -1.50
C PHE A 21 -13.30 -7.09 -1.77
N TYR A 22 -12.28 -6.94 -0.92
CA TYR A 22 -11.34 -5.84 -1.07
C TYR A 22 -10.53 -6.02 -2.35
N SER A 23 -9.89 -7.17 -2.57
CA SER A 23 -9.06 -7.41 -3.75
C SER A 23 -9.84 -7.37 -5.06
N LEU A 24 -11.04 -7.95 -5.11
CA LEU A 24 -11.81 -8.13 -6.35
C LEU A 24 -12.81 -7.01 -6.65
N LYS A 25 -13.23 -6.23 -5.64
CA LYS A 25 -14.24 -5.17 -5.81
C LYS A 25 -13.72 -3.79 -5.39
N LYS A 26 -13.21 -3.65 -4.17
CA LYS A 26 -12.78 -2.34 -3.65
C LYS A 26 -11.55 -1.82 -4.36
N LEU A 27 -10.53 -2.65 -4.57
CA LEU A 27 -9.28 -2.24 -5.21
C LEU A 27 -9.51 -1.80 -6.68
N PRO A 28 -10.26 -2.54 -7.52
CA PRO A 28 -10.67 -2.07 -8.85
C PRO A 28 -11.51 -0.78 -8.83
N ALA A 29 -12.39 -0.62 -7.84
CA ALA A 29 -13.17 0.62 -7.70
C ALA A 29 -12.27 1.83 -7.39
N LEU A 30 -11.30 1.68 -6.50
CA LEU A 30 -10.36 2.75 -6.13
C LEU A 30 -9.43 3.14 -7.30
N ILE A 31 -8.84 2.17 -8.01
CA ILE A 31 -7.96 2.49 -9.15
C ILE A 31 -8.71 3.17 -10.31
N SER A 32 -10.05 3.06 -10.34
CA SER A 32 -10.89 3.77 -11.33
C SER A 32 -11.10 5.25 -11.01
N VAL A 33 -10.79 5.70 -9.79
CA VAL A 33 -10.91 7.12 -9.38
C VAL A 33 -9.91 7.96 -10.17
N SER A 34 -10.36 9.11 -10.68
CA SER A 34 -9.50 10.06 -11.37
C SER A 34 -8.35 10.51 -10.47
N GLY A 35 -7.12 10.39 -10.96
CA GLY A 35 -5.91 10.69 -10.20
C GLY A 35 -5.31 9.50 -9.46
N PHE A 36 -5.97 8.34 -9.38
CA PHE A 36 -5.29 7.08 -9.03
C PHE A 36 -4.54 6.54 -10.25
N GLN A 37 -3.27 6.16 -10.04
CA GLN A 37 -2.35 5.71 -11.09
C GLN A 37 -1.99 4.23 -10.90
N THR A 38 -1.67 3.83 -9.67
CA THR A 38 -1.44 2.41 -9.33
C THR A 38 -2.13 2.02 -8.04
N SER A 39 -2.44 0.74 -7.89
CA SER A 39 -2.97 0.15 -6.65
C SER A 39 -2.46 -1.27 -6.46
N GLN A 40 -1.97 -1.60 -5.27
CA GLN A 40 -1.60 -2.98 -4.93
C GLN A 40 -1.90 -3.27 -3.45
N ARG A 41 -2.33 -4.52 -3.16
CA ARG A 41 -2.54 -5.00 -1.79
C ARG A 41 -1.48 -6.00 -1.38
N PHE A 42 -1.20 -6.01 -0.09
CA PHE A 42 -0.22 -6.85 0.54
C PHE A 42 -0.70 -7.37 1.90
N GLN A 43 -0.14 -8.51 2.30
CA GLN A 43 -0.33 -9.12 3.61
C GLN A 43 1.02 -9.27 4.31
N ALA A 44 1.07 -8.91 5.59
CA ALA A 44 2.25 -9.04 6.42
C ALA A 44 2.66 -10.51 6.55
N LEU A 45 3.95 -10.79 6.44
CA LEU A 45 4.51 -12.13 6.64
C LEU A 45 4.95 -12.39 8.08
N SER A 46 4.93 -11.35 8.93
CA SER A 46 5.34 -11.40 10.33
C SER A 46 4.42 -10.54 11.19
N PRO A 47 4.21 -10.90 12.47
CA PRO A 47 3.44 -10.08 13.41
C PRO A 47 4.16 -8.76 13.74
N GLY A 48 3.47 -7.88 14.48
CA GLY A 48 4.03 -6.62 14.97
C GLY A 48 3.77 -5.39 14.07
N CYS A 49 2.89 -5.53 13.08
CA CYS A 49 2.35 -4.45 12.24
C CYS A 49 0.92 -4.78 11.83
N PRO A 50 0.15 -3.81 11.30
CA PRO A 50 -1.15 -4.10 10.72
C PRO A 50 -1.05 -5.18 9.63
N THR A 51 -1.94 -6.17 9.69
CA THR A 51 -1.85 -7.38 8.85
C THR A 51 -1.92 -7.08 7.36
N TYR A 52 -2.67 -6.04 6.97
CA TYR A 52 -2.92 -5.72 5.58
C TYR A 52 -2.45 -4.31 5.25
N LEU A 53 -1.85 -4.17 4.07
CA LEU A 53 -1.39 -2.91 3.52
C LEU A 53 -1.90 -2.77 2.08
N ALA A 54 -2.47 -1.60 1.76
CA ALA A 54 -2.72 -1.18 0.39
C ALA A 54 -1.84 0.04 0.08
N VAL A 55 -1.15 0.00 -1.06
CA VAL A 55 -0.29 1.08 -1.52
C VAL A 55 -0.80 1.57 -2.87
N HIS A 56 -1.02 2.87 -2.96
CA HIS A 56 -1.57 3.53 -4.14
C HIS A 56 -0.66 4.67 -4.58
N SER A 57 -0.45 4.80 -5.89
CA SER A 57 0.12 6.03 -6.46
C SER A 57 -1.03 6.95 -6.86
N ILE A 58 -1.07 8.15 -6.32
CA ILE A 58 -2.11 9.15 -6.61
C ILE A 58 -1.50 10.51 -7.00
N ALA A 59 -2.26 11.30 -7.77
CA ALA A 59 -1.86 12.63 -8.24
C ALA A 59 -1.59 13.61 -7.09
N GLY A 60 -2.44 13.61 -6.06
CA GLY A 60 -2.32 14.52 -4.93
C GLY A 60 -3.38 14.31 -3.85
N LEU A 61 -3.32 15.15 -2.81
CA LEU A 61 -4.24 15.10 -1.67
C LEU A 61 -5.70 15.37 -2.07
N GLU A 62 -5.89 16.25 -3.05
CA GLU A 62 -7.19 16.65 -3.59
C GLU A 62 -8.02 15.45 -4.09
N VAL A 63 -7.35 14.40 -4.59
CA VAL A 63 -8.01 13.15 -5.00
C VAL A 63 -8.77 12.52 -3.81
N LEU A 64 -8.17 12.54 -2.61
CA LEU A 64 -8.76 11.95 -1.40
C LEU A 64 -9.86 12.83 -0.78
N LEU A 65 -9.90 14.12 -1.16
CA LEU A 65 -10.95 15.06 -0.76
C LEU A 65 -12.13 15.08 -1.74
N GLY A 66 -11.96 14.49 -2.93
CA GLY A 66 -12.96 14.47 -3.99
C GLY A 66 -14.19 13.59 -3.71
N GLU A 67 -15.30 13.92 -4.36
CA GLU A 67 -16.54 13.14 -4.29
C GLU A 67 -16.40 11.75 -4.91
N GLU A 68 -15.70 11.65 -6.04
CA GLU A 68 -15.49 10.38 -6.74
C GLU A 68 -14.83 9.34 -5.82
N TYR A 69 -13.78 9.74 -5.07
CA TYR A 69 -13.12 8.90 -4.09
C TYR A 69 -14.11 8.39 -3.02
N ARG A 70 -14.93 9.28 -2.43
CA ARG A 70 -15.94 8.89 -1.44
C ARG A 70 -16.97 7.92 -2.01
N GLN A 71 -17.50 8.20 -3.20
CA GLN A 71 -18.51 7.37 -3.85
C GLN A 71 -17.98 5.98 -4.22
N LYS A 72 -16.68 5.85 -4.52
CA LYS A 72 -16.01 4.57 -4.79
C LYS A 72 -15.60 3.80 -3.52
N GLY A 73 -16.04 4.25 -2.34
CA GLY A 73 -15.77 3.58 -1.06
C GLY A 73 -14.42 3.98 -0.44
N GLY A 74 -13.85 5.09 -0.88
CA GLY A 74 -12.68 5.71 -0.26
C GLY A 74 -12.92 6.03 1.21
N GLY A 75 -11.98 5.66 2.07
CA GLY A 75 -12.04 5.98 3.49
C GLY A 75 -13.13 5.27 4.29
N ASN A 76 -13.72 4.19 3.79
CA ASN A 76 -14.71 3.37 4.50
C ASN A 76 -14.56 1.89 4.09
N PHE A 77 -14.88 0.96 4.99
CA PHE A 77 -14.91 -0.48 4.73
C PHE A 77 -16.33 -1.08 4.56
N ALA A 78 -17.35 -0.24 4.43
CA ALA A 78 -18.75 -0.65 4.28
C ALA A 78 -19.18 -1.55 5.46
N ARG A 79 -19.89 -2.65 5.20
CA ARG A 79 -20.33 -3.59 6.25
C ARG A 79 -19.20 -4.20 7.07
N TRP A 80 -17.96 -4.14 6.57
CA TRP A 80 -16.79 -4.71 7.23
C TRP A 80 -16.19 -3.78 8.28
N GLN A 81 -16.58 -2.49 8.29
CA GLN A 81 -16.02 -1.46 9.16
C GLN A 81 -15.96 -1.83 10.65
N PRO A 82 -16.96 -2.53 11.25
CA PRO A 82 -16.89 -2.93 12.66
C PRO A 82 -15.76 -3.91 12.99
N HIS A 83 -15.22 -4.61 12.00
CA HIS A 83 -14.16 -5.62 12.16
C HIS A 83 -12.77 -5.09 11.80
N ILE A 84 -12.65 -3.82 11.41
CA ILE A 84 -11.38 -3.21 11.05
C ILE A 84 -10.71 -2.66 12.31
N THR A 85 -9.48 -3.11 12.57
CA THR A 85 -8.63 -2.61 13.66
C THR A 85 -7.32 -2.08 13.09
N ASP A 86 -6.52 -1.39 13.92
CA ASP A 86 -5.21 -0.83 13.54
C ASP A 86 -5.25 -0.01 12.24
N TRP A 87 -6.34 0.75 12.07
CA TRP A 87 -6.62 1.43 10.82
C TRP A 87 -5.85 2.75 10.73
N HIS A 88 -4.86 2.77 9.84
CA HIS A 88 -4.09 3.98 9.55
C HIS A 88 -4.13 4.33 8.07
N ARG A 89 -4.12 5.63 7.80
CA ARG A 89 -4.09 6.19 6.45
C ARG A 89 -3.06 7.30 6.41
N ASN A 90 -2.16 7.22 5.43
CA ASN A 90 -1.11 8.21 5.27
C ASN A 90 -0.93 8.56 3.80
N LEU A 91 -0.68 9.85 3.54
CA LEU A 91 -0.23 10.31 2.24
C LEU A 91 1.22 10.75 2.36
N TYR A 92 2.09 10.20 1.51
CA TYR A 92 3.51 10.47 1.50
C TYR A 92 3.97 11.16 0.21
N ALA A 93 4.93 12.07 0.37
CA ALA A 93 5.77 12.61 -0.69
C ALA A 93 7.13 11.88 -0.72
N GLY A 94 7.92 12.08 -1.78
CA GLY A 94 9.26 11.49 -1.94
C GLY A 94 9.35 10.43 -3.03
N LEU A 95 8.22 9.80 -3.36
CA LEU A 95 8.12 8.83 -4.46
C LEU A 95 6.96 9.19 -5.39
N ALA A 96 7.24 9.21 -6.70
CA ALA A 96 6.23 9.49 -7.72
C ALA A 96 5.25 8.32 -7.86
N GLN A 97 5.78 7.10 -7.92
CA GLN A 97 5.02 5.87 -8.16
C GLN A 97 5.53 4.73 -7.26
N ALA A 98 4.59 4.01 -6.64
CA ALA A 98 4.87 2.84 -5.81
C ALA A 98 5.54 1.73 -6.64
N PRO A 99 6.55 1.02 -6.09
CA PRO A 99 7.17 -0.10 -6.79
C PRO A 99 6.12 -1.19 -7.05
N ALA A 100 6.12 -1.75 -8.26
CA ALA A 100 5.35 -2.94 -8.58
C ALA A 100 6.08 -4.16 -8.00
N ILE A 101 5.38 -4.94 -7.18
CA ILE A 101 5.92 -6.16 -6.56
C ILE A 101 5.29 -7.37 -7.24
N ALA A 102 6.08 -8.22 -7.87
CA ALA A 102 5.59 -9.43 -8.53
C ALA A 102 5.20 -10.51 -7.50
N ALA A 103 4.41 -11.50 -7.93
CA ALA A 103 3.86 -12.53 -7.05
C ALA A 103 4.92 -13.35 -6.27
N ASP A 104 6.14 -13.39 -6.78
CA ASP A 104 7.28 -14.09 -6.21
C ASP A 104 8.29 -13.17 -5.51
N GLU A 105 7.96 -11.88 -5.38
CA GLU A 105 8.74 -10.86 -4.70
C GLU A 105 8.08 -10.43 -3.39
N THR A 106 8.80 -9.69 -2.56
CA THR A 106 8.23 -9.11 -1.33
C THR A 106 8.51 -7.62 -1.23
N LEU A 107 7.60 -6.91 -0.56
CA LEU A 107 7.80 -5.52 -0.15
C LEU A 107 8.37 -5.50 1.26
N LEU A 108 9.49 -4.81 1.46
CA LEU A 108 9.92 -4.42 2.80
C LEU A 108 9.55 -2.96 3.05
N VAL A 109 9.06 -2.71 4.26
CA VAL A 109 8.73 -1.40 4.79
C VAL A 109 9.55 -1.18 6.04
N SER A 110 10.19 -0.03 6.17
CA SER A 110 10.91 0.38 7.38
C SER A 110 10.35 1.71 7.88
N ASP A 111 10.09 1.77 9.18
CA ASP A 111 9.64 2.97 9.90
C ASP A 111 10.78 3.59 10.75
N VAL A 112 11.96 2.93 10.75
CA VAL A 112 13.11 3.28 11.61
C VAL A 112 14.32 3.80 10.84
N GLY A 113 14.28 3.83 9.51
CA GLY A 113 15.38 4.30 8.67
C GLY A 113 15.61 3.46 7.41
N ALA A 114 16.52 3.93 6.56
CA ALA A 114 16.94 3.19 5.36
C ALA A 114 17.94 2.07 5.68
N GLU A 115 18.70 2.24 6.76
CA GLU A 115 19.88 1.47 7.12
C GLU A 115 19.59 -0.04 7.23
N PRO A 116 18.48 -0.50 7.86
CA PRO A 116 18.17 -1.92 7.89
C PRO A 116 17.94 -2.52 6.50
N LEU A 117 17.34 -1.76 5.57
CA LEU A 117 17.07 -2.22 4.22
C LEU A 117 18.36 -2.23 3.37
N VAL A 118 19.22 -1.23 3.55
CA VAL A 118 20.55 -1.18 2.91
C VAL A 118 21.44 -2.32 3.41
N ALA A 119 21.40 -2.66 4.70
CA ALA A 119 22.15 -3.79 5.26
C ALA A 119 21.73 -5.14 4.66
N LEU A 120 20.50 -5.24 4.15
CA LEU A 120 20.00 -6.40 3.39
C LEU A 120 20.36 -6.34 1.89
N GLY A 121 21.18 -5.38 1.47
CA GLY A 121 21.58 -5.17 0.08
C GLY A 121 20.47 -4.59 -0.81
N LEU A 122 19.44 -3.99 -0.21
CA LEU A 122 18.32 -3.41 -0.94
C LEU A 122 18.53 -1.91 -1.19
N THR A 123 17.80 -1.37 -2.17
CA THR A 123 17.78 0.06 -2.49
C THR A 123 16.46 0.68 -2.01
N PRO A 124 16.40 1.23 -0.79
CA PRO A 124 15.16 1.78 -0.25
C PRO A 124 14.81 3.15 -0.87
N ALA A 125 13.54 3.33 -1.17
CA ALA A 125 12.95 4.62 -1.53
C ALA A 125 12.38 5.29 -0.27
N ALA A 126 12.90 6.46 0.06
CA ALA A 126 12.45 7.25 1.21
C ALA A 126 11.15 8.01 0.90
N MET A 127 10.27 8.09 1.90
CA MET A 127 9.03 8.82 1.82
C MET A 127 8.76 9.58 3.12
N ARG A 128 8.09 10.74 3.02
CA ARG A 128 7.73 11.60 4.15
C ARG A 128 6.23 11.86 4.16
N ALA A 129 5.59 11.66 5.31
CA ALA A 129 4.16 11.87 5.45
C ALA A 129 3.83 13.36 5.35
N VAL A 130 2.78 13.69 4.60
CA VAL A 130 2.35 15.07 4.33
C VAL A 130 0.88 15.32 4.63
N ALA A 131 0.05 14.28 4.72
CA ALA A 131 -1.36 14.41 5.09
C ALA A 131 -1.91 13.12 5.75
N LEU A 132 -3.15 13.23 6.24
CA LEU A 132 -3.88 12.21 7.01
C LEU A 132 -3.23 12.00 8.39
N ASP A 133 -2.95 10.77 8.81
CA ASP A 133 -2.53 10.47 10.18
C ASP A 133 -1.11 10.98 10.49
N LYS A 134 -0.26 11.09 9.46
CA LYS A 134 1.15 11.51 9.54
C LYS A 134 1.99 10.69 10.51
N SER A 135 1.63 9.42 10.67
CA SER A 135 2.32 8.47 11.54
C SER A 135 2.44 7.12 10.80
N PRO A 136 3.66 6.63 10.55
CA PRO A 136 4.96 7.26 10.85
C PRO A 136 5.23 8.50 9.97
N GLY A 137 6.03 9.44 10.47
CA GLY A 137 6.38 10.67 9.74
C GLY A 137 7.33 10.43 8.55
N HIS A 138 8.16 9.40 8.62
CA HIS A 138 9.05 8.94 7.56
C HIS A 138 8.91 7.43 7.40
N ARG A 139 9.00 6.94 6.16
CA ARG A 139 8.86 5.52 5.83
C ARG A 139 9.70 5.19 4.61
N TRP A 140 10.30 4.01 4.57
CA TRP A 140 11.12 3.54 3.46
C TRP A 140 10.52 2.28 2.86
N LEU A 141 10.47 2.21 1.53
CA LEU A 141 10.01 1.04 0.79
C LEU A 141 11.16 0.42 0.01
N ALA A 142 11.31 -0.90 0.07
CA ALA A 142 12.24 -1.61 -0.77
C ALA A 142 11.58 -2.86 -1.36
N LYS A 143 11.81 -3.10 -2.65
CA LYS A 143 11.47 -4.35 -3.32
C LYS A 143 12.57 -5.37 -3.04
N CYS A 144 12.19 -6.56 -2.59
CA CYS A 144 13.08 -7.70 -2.39
C CYS A 144 12.78 -8.79 -3.42
N PRO A 145 13.73 -9.12 -4.32
CA PRO A 145 13.54 -10.13 -5.38
C PRO A 145 13.27 -11.54 -4.84
N ARG A 146 12.63 -12.37 -5.66
CA ARG A 146 12.50 -13.82 -5.43
C ARG A 146 13.87 -14.45 -5.22
N GLY A 147 14.00 -15.34 -4.24
CA GLY A 147 15.22 -16.13 -4.07
C GLY A 147 16.40 -15.33 -3.52
N ALA A 148 16.24 -14.02 -3.24
CA ALA A 148 16.90 -13.39 -2.10
C ALA A 148 16.28 -13.99 -0.83
N ASN A 149 16.48 -15.31 -0.69
CA ASN A 149 16.09 -16.15 0.40
C ASN A 149 17.00 -15.71 1.55
N ILE A 150 16.67 -14.56 2.14
CA ILE A 150 17.10 -14.32 3.48
C ILE A 150 16.30 -15.38 4.25
N GLU A 151 16.95 -16.49 4.60
CA GLU A 151 16.61 -17.30 5.77
C GLU A 151 16.61 -16.37 6.97
N ALA A 152 15.63 -15.45 7.02
CA ALA A 152 15.92 -14.11 7.48
C ALA A 152 16.22 -14.14 8.96
N PRO A 153 17.38 -13.60 9.42
CA PRO A 153 17.46 -13.21 10.81
C PRO A 153 16.25 -12.32 11.11
N ALA A 154 15.72 -12.45 12.33
CA ALA A 154 14.57 -11.67 12.75
C ALA A 154 14.75 -10.20 12.31
N LEU A 155 13.79 -9.70 11.52
CA LEU A 155 13.83 -8.30 11.08
C LEU A 155 13.85 -7.42 12.34
N PRO A 156 14.65 -6.33 12.36
CA PRO A 156 14.64 -5.43 13.48
C PRO A 156 13.24 -4.83 13.68
N SER A 157 12.92 -4.46 14.92
CA SER A 157 11.65 -3.80 15.23
C SER A 157 11.44 -2.57 14.35
N GLY A 158 10.25 -2.41 13.79
CA GLY A 158 9.91 -1.36 12.84
C GLY A 158 10.30 -1.65 11.37
N VAL A 159 10.76 -2.86 11.07
CA VAL A 159 10.92 -3.35 9.70
C VAL A 159 9.99 -4.53 9.46
N HIS A 160 9.15 -4.41 8.43
CA HIS A 160 8.07 -5.34 8.14
C HIS A 160 8.16 -5.84 6.71
N ARG A 161 7.86 -7.11 6.51
CA ARG A 161 7.82 -7.76 5.20
C ARG A 161 6.39 -8.09 4.83
N TYR A 162 6.03 -7.77 3.58
CA TYR A 162 4.73 -8.06 3.05
C TYR A 162 4.80 -8.86 1.74
N ALA A 163 3.94 -9.86 1.61
CA ALA A 163 3.69 -10.56 0.35
C ALA A 163 2.56 -9.86 -0.43
N PRO A 164 2.67 -9.74 -1.77
CA PRO A 164 1.61 -9.19 -2.57
C PRO A 164 0.41 -10.14 -2.61
N MET A 165 -0.79 -9.60 -2.39
CA MET A 165 -2.06 -10.32 -2.53
C MET A 165 -2.64 -10.18 -3.95
N THR A 166 -2.17 -9.18 -4.71
CA THR A 166 -2.62 -8.89 -6.06
C THR A 166 -1.43 -8.48 -6.92
N ALA A 167 -1.54 -8.60 -8.25
CA ALA A 167 -0.71 -7.82 -9.15
C ALA A 167 -0.95 -6.31 -8.92
N GLN A 168 0.01 -5.46 -9.28
CA GLN A 168 -0.20 -4.02 -9.26
C GLN A 168 -1.17 -3.64 -10.39
N LEU A 169 -2.33 -3.09 -10.02
CA LEU A 169 -3.27 -2.52 -10.97
C LEU A 169 -2.75 -1.16 -11.44
N THR A 170 -2.90 -0.87 -12.73
CA THR A 170 -2.60 0.44 -13.32
C THR A 170 -3.86 1.04 -13.92
N ASN A 171 -4.03 2.35 -13.79
CA ASN A 171 -5.12 3.05 -14.44
C ASN A 171 -4.75 3.33 -15.90
N ALA A 172 -5.36 2.61 -16.84
CA ALA A 172 -5.07 2.72 -18.27
C ALA A 172 -5.45 4.10 -18.88
N ARG A 173 -6.16 4.96 -18.15
CA ARG A 173 -6.59 6.29 -18.66
C ARG A 173 -5.50 7.37 -18.62
N GLY A 174 -4.28 7.06 -18.16
CA GLY A 174 -3.19 8.03 -17.99
C GLY A 174 -2.28 8.27 -19.21
N THR A 175 -2.42 7.52 -20.31
CA THR A 175 -1.53 7.64 -21.49
C THR A 175 -2.15 8.40 -22.67
N GLY A 176 -3.23 9.16 -22.45
CA GLY A 176 -3.78 10.07 -23.45
C GLY A 176 -3.20 11.49 -23.30
N ARG A 177 -1.99 11.74 -23.80
CA ARG A 177 -1.53 13.10 -24.11
C ARG A 177 -1.76 13.36 -25.59
N ASP A 178 -2.54 14.42 -25.85
CA ASP A 178 -2.64 15.23 -27.07
C ASP A 178 -1.95 14.72 -28.34
N ALA A 179 -2.76 14.23 -29.27
CA ALA A 179 -2.51 14.41 -30.69
C ALA A 179 -3.67 15.23 -31.26
N SER A 180 -3.53 16.56 -31.19
CA SER A 180 -4.24 17.48 -32.06
C SER A 180 -3.20 18.46 -32.61
N LYS A 181 -2.79 18.19 -33.84
CA LYS A 181 -2.38 19.21 -34.80
C LYS A 181 -3.48 19.29 -35.84
#